data_AF-A0A9W8MB31-F1
#
_entry.id   AF-A0A9W8MB31-F1
#
_cell.length_a   1.000
_cell.length_b   1.000
_cell.length_c   1.000
_cell.angle_alpha   90.00
_cell.angle_beta   90.00
_cell.angle_gamma   90.00
#
_symmetry.space_group_name_H-M   'P 1'
#
loop_
_entity.id
_entity.type
_entity.pdbx_description
1 polymer ?
#
loop_
_entity_poly.entity_id
_entity_poly.type
_entity_poly.pdbx_seq_one_letter_code
_entity_poly.pdbx_strand_id
1 'polypeptide(L)'
;MFARSLLLPILISPLLAYSQNASEPIVVCVPGQCLQGYTNVTIGATFSARDFPSKLRLLPGRYDQQTNPQYLHDVLTSSSVSSVPSTGFPDSTQLPLDLQLQNGLAIYSEPLYSGQSAFTSLPDTPVANASVPMSAKAIAISNNLVASVTAGSNTRLVLWESVPDISQLPPSAAGSLSLNNLESAACSPACAGGGICTASGTCKCAPGFTGSSCEQCLSGFFGPNCQACPSDCESCDEGISGTGRCLKQTIPNAPSTCNCVNGVCGANGQCQCTTGFETAANGQACAKCADGFFLTSTGDCKGTPH
;
A
#
# COMPACT_ATOMS: atom_id res chain seq x y z
N MET A 1 7.51 -93.04 22.76
CA MET A 1 7.45 -91.62 23.17
C MET A 1 8.86 -91.05 23.20
N PHE A 2 8.98 -89.73 23.00
CA PHE A 2 10.19 -88.92 22.77
C PHE A 2 10.61 -88.75 21.29
N ALA A 3 9.95 -87.77 20.67
CA ALA A 3 10.27 -87.18 19.39
C ALA A 3 11.51 -86.28 19.50
N ARG A 4 12.40 -86.35 18.50
CA ARG A 4 13.54 -85.44 18.31
C ARG A 4 13.06 -84.15 17.64
N SER A 5 13.04 -83.05 18.37
CA SER A 5 12.83 -81.71 17.81
C SER A 5 14.11 -81.20 17.14
N LEU A 6 14.09 -81.04 15.81
CA LEU A 6 15.06 -80.20 15.10
C LEU A 6 14.62 -78.74 15.20
N LEU A 7 15.46 -77.89 15.79
CA LEU A 7 15.31 -76.43 15.69
C LEU A 7 15.99 -75.96 14.39
N LEU A 8 15.20 -75.39 13.48
CA LEU A 8 15.68 -74.59 12.35
C LEU A 8 15.82 -73.12 12.79
N PRO A 9 16.93 -72.42 12.48
CA PRO A 9 17.04 -71.00 12.75
C PRO A 9 16.27 -70.21 11.68
N ILE A 10 15.26 -69.45 12.09
CA ILE A 10 14.53 -68.52 11.22
C ILE A 10 15.33 -67.21 11.16
N LEU A 11 16.00 -66.96 10.03
CA LEU A 11 16.59 -65.67 9.69
C LEU A 11 15.49 -64.70 9.24
N ILE A 12 15.03 -63.84 10.17
CA ILE A 12 14.13 -62.73 9.85
C ILE A 12 15.00 -61.57 9.35
N SER A 13 15.01 -61.36 8.03
CA SER A 13 15.64 -60.19 7.42
C SER A 13 14.72 -58.97 7.60
N PRO A 14 15.21 -57.81 8.07
CA PRO A 14 14.40 -56.61 8.13
C PRO A 14 14.11 -56.14 6.71
N LEU A 15 12.83 -56.15 6.32
CA LEU A 15 12.35 -55.44 5.15
C LEU A 15 12.60 -53.95 5.38
N LEU A 16 13.58 -53.39 4.67
CA LEU A 16 13.72 -51.95 4.52
C LEU A 16 12.46 -51.45 3.81
N ALA A 17 11.56 -50.81 4.56
CA ALA A 17 10.47 -50.05 3.98
C ALA A 17 11.08 -48.84 3.25
N TYR A 18 11.26 -48.96 1.94
CA TYR A 18 11.56 -47.83 1.08
C TYR A 18 10.31 -46.95 1.07
N SER A 19 10.31 -45.83 1.79
CA SER A 19 9.30 -44.78 1.59
C SER A 19 9.56 -44.16 0.22
N GLN A 20 8.98 -44.76 -0.83
CA GLN A 20 8.87 -44.10 -2.12
C GLN A 20 8.07 -42.83 -1.86
N ASN A 21 8.68 -41.67 -2.10
CA ASN A 21 8.00 -40.38 -2.09
C ASN A 21 7.05 -40.37 -3.30
N ALA A 22 5.94 -41.09 -3.20
CA ALA A 22 4.97 -41.24 -4.25
C ALA A 22 4.14 -39.95 -4.30
N SER A 23 4.63 -38.96 -5.05
CA SER A 23 3.77 -37.85 -5.46
C SER A 23 2.55 -38.44 -6.16
N GLU A 24 1.34 -38.13 -5.68
CA GLU A 24 0.10 -38.52 -6.36
C GLU A 24 0.02 -37.77 -7.71
N PRO A 25 -0.39 -38.43 -8.80
CA PRO A 25 -0.61 -37.74 -10.07
C PRO A 25 -1.75 -36.74 -9.90
N ILE A 26 -1.53 -35.52 -10.40
CA ILE A 26 -2.50 -34.43 -10.38
C ILE A 26 -2.92 -34.10 -11.82
N VAL A 27 -4.19 -33.79 -12.01
CA VAL A 27 -4.72 -33.30 -13.30
C VAL A 27 -4.64 -31.79 -13.28
N VAL A 28 -3.83 -31.19 -14.16
CA VAL A 28 -3.72 -29.74 -14.31
C VAL A 28 -4.57 -29.31 -15.48
N CYS A 29 -5.43 -28.33 -15.28
CA CYS A 29 -6.29 -27.80 -16.33
C CYS A 29 -6.09 -26.30 -16.53
N VAL A 30 -6.21 -25.92 -17.79
CA VAL A 30 -6.44 -24.56 -18.27
C VAL A 30 -7.81 -24.55 -18.96
N PRO A 31 -8.40 -23.38 -19.28
CA PRO A 31 -9.62 -23.33 -20.07
C PRO A 31 -9.46 -24.12 -21.39
N GLY A 32 -10.23 -25.20 -21.54
CA GLY A 32 -10.28 -26.03 -22.76
C GLY A 32 -9.30 -27.21 -22.82
N GLN A 33 -8.39 -27.39 -21.85
CA GLN A 33 -7.43 -28.50 -21.86
C GLN A 33 -7.03 -28.94 -20.45
N CYS A 34 -6.91 -30.26 -20.25
CA CYS A 34 -6.28 -30.83 -19.05
C CYS A 34 -5.16 -31.79 -19.41
N LEU A 35 -4.14 -31.84 -18.55
CA LEU A 35 -3.00 -32.74 -18.63
C LEU A 35 -2.84 -33.46 -17.30
N GLN A 36 -2.71 -34.78 -17.34
CA GLN A 36 -2.41 -35.58 -16.16
C GLN A 36 -0.90 -35.78 -16.03
N GLY A 37 -0.35 -35.54 -14.84
CA GLY A 37 1.07 -35.76 -14.60
C GLY A 37 1.48 -35.34 -13.20
N TYR A 38 2.74 -34.91 -13.09
CA TYR A 38 3.31 -34.39 -11.85
C TYR A 38 3.65 -32.92 -12.05
N THR A 39 3.13 -32.07 -11.19
CA THR A 39 3.48 -30.65 -11.15
C THR A 39 3.64 -30.18 -9.71
N ASN A 40 4.51 -29.19 -9.52
CA ASN A 40 4.65 -28.47 -8.26
C ASN A 40 3.96 -27.09 -8.30
N VAL A 41 3.28 -26.77 -9.41
CA VAL A 41 2.59 -25.50 -9.62
C VAL A 41 1.48 -25.33 -8.59
N THR A 42 1.51 -24.20 -7.90
CA THR A 42 0.55 -23.86 -6.86
C THR A 42 -0.42 -22.76 -7.28
N ILE A 43 -0.19 -21.97 -8.33
CA ILE A 43 -1.14 -20.92 -8.77
C ILE A 43 -2.54 -21.46 -9.12
N GLY A 44 -3.58 -20.66 -8.84
CA GLY A 44 -4.98 -21.00 -9.10
C GLY A 44 -5.65 -21.69 -7.90
N ALA A 45 -6.28 -22.84 -8.11
CA ALA A 45 -7.01 -23.56 -7.05
C ALA A 45 -6.96 -25.07 -7.24
N THR A 46 -6.93 -25.82 -6.12
CA THR A 46 -7.05 -27.29 -6.13
C THR A 46 -8.48 -27.67 -5.85
N PHE A 47 -9.05 -28.52 -6.69
CA PHE A 47 -10.36 -29.11 -6.51
C PHE A 47 -10.21 -30.59 -6.19
N SER A 48 -11.07 -31.07 -5.31
CA SER A 48 -11.21 -32.48 -4.98
C SER A 48 -12.67 -32.83 -4.85
N ALA A 49 -13.03 -34.05 -5.22
CA ALA A 49 -14.37 -34.59 -5.06
C ALA A 49 -14.26 -36.05 -4.63
N ARG A 50 -15.18 -36.53 -3.81
CA ARG A 50 -15.13 -37.89 -3.23
C ARG A 50 -15.21 -38.98 -4.30
N ASP A 51 -15.92 -38.68 -5.39
CA ASP A 51 -16.15 -39.61 -6.49
C ASP A 51 -14.96 -39.70 -7.45
N PHE A 52 -13.93 -38.85 -7.27
CA PHE A 52 -12.79 -38.74 -8.17
C PHE A 52 -11.47 -38.92 -7.42
N PRO A 53 -10.63 -39.91 -7.79
CA PRO A 53 -9.41 -40.23 -7.03
C PRO A 53 -8.27 -39.22 -7.22
N SER A 54 -8.26 -38.50 -8.34
CA SER A 54 -7.19 -37.54 -8.66
C SER A 54 -7.59 -36.13 -8.26
N LYS A 55 -6.65 -35.41 -7.65
CA LYS A 55 -6.79 -33.96 -7.40
C LYS A 55 -6.73 -33.22 -8.73
N LEU A 56 -7.46 -32.11 -8.79
CA LEU A 56 -7.58 -31.27 -9.97
C LEU A 56 -7.00 -29.89 -9.67
N ARG A 57 -5.93 -29.47 -10.35
CA ARG A 57 -5.38 -28.12 -10.28
C ARG A 57 -5.92 -27.30 -11.44
N LEU A 58 -6.75 -26.31 -11.14
CA LEU A 58 -7.17 -25.31 -12.13
C LEU A 58 -6.18 -24.15 -12.10
N LEU A 59 -5.60 -23.84 -13.25
CA LEU A 59 -4.80 -22.64 -13.46
C LEU A 59 -5.72 -21.43 -13.72
N PRO A 60 -5.21 -20.19 -13.64
CA PRO A 60 -6.04 -19.01 -13.83
C PRO A 60 -6.78 -19.04 -15.17
N GLY A 61 -8.07 -18.71 -15.14
CA GLY A 61 -8.93 -18.72 -16.31
C GLY A 61 -10.41 -18.84 -15.98
N ARG A 62 -11.24 -18.75 -17.02
CA ARG A 62 -12.69 -18.89 -16.91
C ARG A 62 -13.10 -20.31 -17.28
N TYR A 63 -13.85 -20.94 -16.38
CA TYR A 63 -14.36 -22.30 -16.50
C TYR A 63 -15.89 -22.24 -16.46
N ASP A 64 -16.53 -22.75 -17.49
CA ASP A 64 -17.99 -22.83 -17.59
C ASP A 64 -18.48 -24.28 -17.68
N GLN A 65 -19.80 -24.44 -17.82
CA GLN A 65 -20.43 -25.76 -17.95
C GLN A 65 -20.04 -26.49 -19.25
N GLN A 66 -19.47 -25.80 -20.23
CA GLN A 66 -19.05 -26.37 -21.52
C GLN A 66 -17.55 -26.68 -21.53
N THR A 67 -16.86 -26.50 -20.40
CA THR A 67 -15.40 -26.68 -20.36
C THR A 67 -15.02 -28.12 -20.66
N ASN A 68 -14.39 -28.31 -21.82
CA ASN A 68 -13.72 -29.54 -22.23
C ASN A 68 -12.36 -29.62 -21.50
N PRO A 69 -11.90 -30.79 -21.01
CA PRO A 69 -12.45 -32.15 -21.14
C PRO A 69 -13.63 -32.50 -20.24
N GLN A 70 -14.45 -33.48 -20.64
CA GLN A 70 -15.61 -33.98 -19.87
C GLN A 70 -15.27 -34.32 -18.40
N TYR A 71 -14.07 -34.84 -18.15
CA TYR A 71 -13.56 -35.09 -16.80
C TYR A 71 -13.59 -33.84 -15.89
N LEU A 72 -13.20 -32.68 -16.42
CA LEU A 72 -13.22 -31.41 -15.69
C LEU A 72 -14.65 -30.99 -15.35
N HIS A 73 -15.57 -31.14 -16.31
CA HIS A 73 -16.99 -30.90 -16.08
C HIS A 73 -17.56 -31.81 -14.98
N ASP A 74 -17.27 -33.11 -15.03
CA ASP A 74 -17.80 -34.09 -14.08
C ASP A 74 -17.30 -33.83 -12.65
N VAL A 75 -16.03 -33.42 -12.48
CA VAL A 75 -15.47 -33.05 -11.17
C VAL A 75 -16.12 -31.77 -10.63
N LEU A 76 -16.28 -30.74 -11.46
CA LEU A 76 -16.83 -29.45 -11.04
C LEU A 76 -18.34 -29.49 -10.78
N THR A 77 -19.05 -30.43 -11.37
CA THR A 77 -20.50 -30.63 -11.14
C THR A 77 -20.81 -31.67 -10.05
N SER A 78 -19.79 -32.34 -9.50
CA SER A 78 -19.97 -33.27 -8.38
C SER A 78 -20.55 -32.56 -7.16
N SER A 79 -21.53 -33.18 -6.51
CA SER A 79 -22.11 -32.69 -5.25
C SER A 79 -21.13 -32.70 -4.07
N SER A 80 -19.98 -33.35 -4.23
CA SER A 80 -18.92 -33.45 -3.23
C SER A 80 -17.69 -32.59 -3.52
N VAL A 81 -17.78 -31.70 -4.50
CA VAL A 81 -16.67 -30.83 -4.90
C VAL A 81 -16.29 -29.87 -3.75
N SER A 82 -14.99 -29.80 -3.48
CA SER A 82 -14.38 -28.83 -2.58
C SER A 82 -13.20 -28.16 -3.27
N SER A 83 -13.00 -26.87 -2.97
CA SER A 83 -11.90 -26.05 -3.46
C SER A 83 -10.94 -25.69 -2.34
N VAL A 84 -9.65 -25.64 -2.68
CA VAL A 84 -8.58 -25.05 -1.89
C VAL A 84 -7.87 -24.06 -2.80
N PRO A 85 -8.27 -22.77 -2.80
CA PRO A 85 -7.64 -21.76 -3.61
C PRO A 85 -6.27 -21.38 -3.06
N SER A 86 -5.41 -20.92 -3.95
CA SER A 86 -4.14 -20.31 -3.58
C SER A 86 -4.36 -18.87 -3.13
N THR A 87 -3.42 -18.31 -2.37
CA THR A 87 -3.56 -16.95 -1.84
C THR A 87 -3.84 -15.95 -2.96
N GLY A 88 -4.90 -15.14 -2.81
CA GLY A 88 -5.32 -14.17 -3.82
C GLY A 88 -6.29 -14.72 -4.88
N PHE A 89 -6.70 -15.99 -4.81
CA PHE A 89 -7.73 -16.57 -5.69
C PHE A 89 -9.06 -16.74 -4.94
N PRO A 90 -10.21 -16.62 -5.63
CA PRO A 90 -11.52 -16.79 -5.01
C PRO A 90 -11.76 -18.24 -4.61
N ASP A 91 -12.39 -18.42 -3.44
CA ASP A 91 -12.93 -19.72 -3.02
C ASP A 91 -14.35 -19.87 -3.59
N SER A 92 -14.46 -20.53 -4.75
CA SER A 92 -15.74 -20.77 -5.40
C SER A 92 -15.74 -22.10 -6.14
N THR A 93 -16.85 -22.80 -6.03
CA THR A 93 -17.18 -24.01 -6.80
C THR A 93 -18.34 -23.78 -7.76
N GLN A 94 -18.89 -22.56 -7.82
CA GLN A 94 -20.05 -22.24 -8.66
C GLN A 94 -19.62 -21.95 -10.11
N LEU A 95 -20.35 -22.54 -11.06
CA LEU A 95 -20.18 -22.28 -12.49
C LEU A 95 -21.13 -21.16 -12.98
N PRO A 96 -20.68 -20.24 -13.86
CA PRO A 96 -19.32 -20.13 -14.39
C PRO A 96 -18.31 -19.67 -13.34
N LEU A 97 -17.22 -20.41 -13.23
CA LEU A 97 -16.13 -20.17 -12.29
C LEU A 97 -15.09 -19.29 -12.97
N ASP A 98 -14.96 -18.04 -12.51
CA ASP A 98 -13.90 -17.14 -12.93
C ASP A 98 -12.74 -17.22 -11.94
N LEU A 99 -11.76 -18.08 -12.24
CA LEU A 99 -10.61 -18.30 -11.38
C LEU A 99 -9.50 -17.34 -11.80
N GLN A 100 -9.61 -16.09 -11.37
CA GLN A 100 -8.57 -15.07 -11.60
C GLN A 100 -7.96 -14.60 -10.29
N LEU A 101 -6.73 -14.09 -10.40
CA LEU A 101 -6.07 -13.44 -9.28
C LEU A 101 -6.84 -12.16 -8.96
N GLN A 102 -7.30 -12.04 -7.71
CA GLN A 102 -7.92 -10.83 -7.18
C GLN A 102 -7.01 -9.62 -7.42
N ASN A 103 -7.59 -8.42 -7.52
CA ASN A 103 -6.84 -7.18 -7.78
C ASN A 103 -5.72 -7.02 -6.75
N GLY A 104 -4.50 -7.35 -7.17
CA GLY A 104 -3.34 -7.42 -6.31
C GLY A 104 -2.17 -8.13 -6.97
N LEU A 105 -1.21 -8.49 -6.14
CA LEU A 105 0.03 -9.16 -6.51
C LEU A 105 0.23 -10.38 -5.61
N ALA A 106 0.50 -11.53 -6.22
CA ALA A 106 0.89 -12.75 -5.53
C ALA A 106 2.37 -13.06 -5.78
N ILE A 107 3.06 -13.49 -4.74
CA ILE A 107 4.44 -13.97 -4.80
C ILE A 107 4.50 -15.46 -4.49
N TYR A 108 5.50 -16.13 -5.06
CA TYR A 108 5.73 -17.57 -4.90
C TYR A 108 7.16 -17.83 -4.46
N SER A 109 7.37 -18.80 -3.56
CA SER A 109 8.69 -19.14 -3.03
C SER A 109 9.56 -19.90 -4.04
N GLU A 110 8.96 -20.50 -5.07
CA GLU A 110 9.67 -21.20 -6.15
C GLU A 110 9.30 -20.66 -7.54
N PRO A 111 10.16 -20.88 -8.57
CA PRO A 111 9.86 -20.48 -9.94
C PRO A 111 8.63 -21.19 -10.48
N LEU A 112 8.09 -20.69 -11.59
CA LEU A 112 6.91 -21.20 -12.29
C LEU A 112 5.64 -21.21 -11.43
N TYR A 113 5.53 -20.25 -10.51
CA TYR A 113 4.39 -20.08 -9.60
C TYR A 113 4.14 -21.29 -8.70
N SER A 114 5.23 -21.78 -8.10
CA SER A 114 5.24 -22.99 -7.26
C SER A 114 5.63 -22.68 -5.82
N GLY A 115 5.38 -23.64 -4.92
CA GLY A 115 5.72 -23.51 -3.51
C GLY A 115 4.74 -22.65 -2.70
N GLN A 116 5.23 -22.06 -1.61
CA GLN A 116 4.44 -21.20 -0.73
C GLN A 116 4.10 -19.91 -1.43
N SER A 117 2.88 -19.40 -1.21
CA SER A 117 2.43 -18.16 -1.82
C SER A 117 1.98 -17.13 -0.78
N ALA A 118 2.16 -15.86 -1.10
CA ALA A 118 1.61 -14.74 -0.34
C ALA A 118 0.96 -13.75 -1.30
N PHE A 119 -0.04 -13.02 -0.83
CA PHE A 119 -0.82 -12.09 -1.64
C PHE A 119 -0.91 -10.73 -0.97
N THR A 120 -0.83 -9.68 -1.77
CA THR A 120 -1.08 -8.30 -1.38
C THR A 120 -2.14 -7.73 -2.30
N SER A 121 -3.26 -7.27 -1.74
CA SER A 121 -4.31 -6.61 -2.50
C SER A 121 -3.87 -5.22 -3.00
N LEU A 122 -4.49 -4.76 -4.07
CA LEU A 122 -4.36 -3.37 -4.53
C LEU A 122 -4.74 -2.42 -3.38
N PRO A 123 -3.86 -1.47 -3.00
CA PRO A 123 -4.21 -0.45 -2.02
C PRO A 123 -5.27 0.52 -2.56
N ASP A 124 -6.22 0.93 -1.71
CA ASP A 124 -7.22 1.96 -2.04
C ASP A 124 -6.78 3.37 -1.66
N THR A 125 -5.70 3.50 -0.88
CA THR A 125 -5.10 4.79 -0.49
C THR A 125 -3.59 4.75 -0.67
N PRO A 126 -2.95 5.89 -1.00
CA PRO A 126 -1.50 5.96 -1.12
C PRO A 126 -0.80 5.50 0.16
N VAL A 127 0.10 4.54 0.03
CA VAL A 127 0.91 4.03 1.14
C VAL A 127 2.25 4.76 1.12
N ALA A 128 2.43 5.71 2.02
CA ALA A 128 3.67 6.48 2.11
C ALA A 128 4.81 5.60 2.67
N ASN A 129 5.98 5.66 2.02
CA ASN A 129 7.25 5.09 2.51
C ASN A 129 7.23 3.59 2.85
N ALA A 130 6.35 2.80 2.25
CA ALA A 130 6.38 1.35 2.41
C ALA A 130 7.25 0.71 1.31
N SER A 131 8.46 0.28 1.68
CA SER A 131 9.21 -0.70 0.89
C SER A 131 9.07 -2.05 1.57
N VAL A 132 8.31 -2.96 0.96
CA VAL A 132 8.05 -4.28 1.53
C VAL A 132 9.00 -5.28 0.87
N PRO A 133 9.96 -5.88 1.59
CA PRO A 133 10.83 -6.91 1.02
C PRO A 133 10.01 -8.13 0.61
N MET A 134 10.32 -8.69 -0.55
CA MET A 134 9.68 -9.89 -1.08
C MET A 134 10.72 -10.99 -1.33
N SER A 135 10.51 -12.14 -0.69
CA SER A 135 11.29 -13.36 -0.94
C SER A 135 10.64 -14.18 -2.07
N ALA A 136 10.37 -13.53 -3.20
CA ALA A 136 9.69 -14.12 -4.34
C ALA A 136 10.69 -14.76 -5.31
N LYS A 137 10.37 -15.93 -5.85
CA LYS A 137 11.02 -16.50 -7.04
C LYS A 137 10.16 -16.45 -8.30
N ALA A 138 8.85 -16.29 -8.13
CA ALA A 138 7.92 -15.92 -9.19
C ALA A 138 6.90 -14.91 -8.66
N ILE A 139 6.37 -14.06 -9.54
CA ILE A 139 5.44 -12.97 -9.23
C ILE A 139 4.27 -13.07 -10.19
N ALA A 140 3.04 -13.21 -9.68
CA ALA A 140 1.82 -13.08 -10.46
C ALA A 140 1.16 -11.73 -10.16
N ILE A 141 0.85 -10.97 -11.21
CA ILE A 141 0.22 -9.65 -11.12
C ILE A 141 -1.17 -9.77 -11.76
N SER A 142 -2.18 -9.20 -11.09
CA SER A 142 -3.54 -9.19 -11.64
C SER A 142 -3.61 -8.28 -12.88
N ASN A 143 -4.60 -8.53 -13.74
CA ASN A 143 -4.79 -7.77 -14.97
C ASN A 143 -4.96 -6.28 -14.68
N ASN A 144 -4.44 -5.43 -15.57
CA ASN A 144 -4.52 -3.96 -15.46
C ASN A 144 -3.90 -3.38 -14.18
N LEU A 145 -2.89 -4.03 -13.60
CA LEU A 145 -2.10 -3.50 -12.51
C LEU A 145 -0.64 -3.30 -12.90
N VAL A 146 0.01 -2.37 -12.19
CA VAL A 146 1.41 -2.04 -12.34
C VAL A 146 2.07 -2.13 -10.97
N ALA A 147 3.17 -2.88 -10.89
CA ALA A 147 3.99 -2.95 -9.68
C ALA A 147 5.34 -2.27 -9.91
N SER A 148 5.68 -1.31 -9.06
CA SER A 148 7.04 -0.76 -8.98
C SER A 148 7.81 -1.55 -7.94
N VAL A 149 8.90 -2.20 -8.35
CA VAL A 149 9.79 -2.95 -7.46
C VAL A 149 11.21 -2.39 -7.52
N THR A 150 11.92 -2.43 -6.40
CA THR A 150 13.35 -2.14 -6.34
C THR A 150 14.11 -3.45 -6.22
N ALA A 151 15.16 -3.59 -7.02
CA ALA A 151 16.02 -4.75 -7.06
C ALA A 151 17.46 -4.36 -6.72
N GLY A 152 18.13 -5.18 -5.91
CA GLY A 152 19.55 -5.02 -5.60
C GLY A 152 19.89 -3.65 -5.02
N SER A 153 20.83 -2.94 -5.65
CA SER A 153 21.43 -1.69 -5.14
C SER A 153 20.71 -0.39 -5.56
N ASN A 154 19.39 -0.44 -5.82
CA ASN A 154 18.49 0.66 -6.29
C ASN A 154 18.06 0.61 -7.76
N THR A 155 18.02 -0.57 -8.38
CA THR A 155 17.41 -0.69 -9.71
C THR A 155 15.90 -0.71 -9.59
N ARG A 156 15.22 0.34 -10.06
CA ARG A 156 13.75 0.36 -10.13
C ARG A 156 13.27 -0.36 -11.39
N LEU A 157 12.37 -1.32 -11.21
CA LEU A 157 11.67 -2.02 -12.28
C LEU A 157 10.18 -1.74 -12.18
N VAL A 158 9.55 -1.65 -13.34
CA VAL A 158 8.09 -1.53 -13.45
C VAL A 158 7.58 -2.81 -14.10
N LEU A 159 6.83 -3.59 -13.35
CA LEU A 159 6.25 -4.85 -13.77
C LEU A 159 4.80 -4.60 -14.19
N TRP A 160 4.52 -4.82 -15.47
CA TRP A 160 3.18 -4.78 -16.07
C TRP A 160 2.59 -6.17 -16.22
N GLU A 161 3.45 -7.19 -16.17
CA GLU A 161 3.14 -8.58 -16.48
C GLU A 161 3.70 -9.47 -15.37
N SER A 162 3.12 -10.67 -15.28
CA SER A 162 3.60 -11.69 -14.34
C SER A 162 5.00 -12.19 -14.73
N VAL A 163 5.83 -12.42 -13.71
CA VAL A 163 7.21 -12.89 -13.85
C VAL A 163 7.28 -14.35 -13.38
N PRO A 164 7.37 -15.34 -14.29
CA PRO A 164 7.37 -16.75 -13.92
C PRO A 164 8.66 -17.18 -13.22
N ASP A 165 9.77 -16.49 -13.46
CA ASP A 165 11.04 -16.73 -12.78
C ASP A 165 11.83 -15.42 -12.71
N ILE A 166 12.10 -14.94 -11.50
CA ILE A 166 12.81 -13.67 -11.30
C ILE A 166 14.26 -13.71 -11.80
N SER A 167 14.84 -14.90 -12.01
CA SER A 167 16.17 -15.03 -12.60
C SER A 167 16.22 -14.56 -14.06
N GLN A 168 15.06 -14.43 -14.71
CA GLN A 168 14.93 -13.89 -16.06
C GLN A 168 14.87 -12.35 -16.09
N LEU A 169 14.83 -11.69 -14.92
CA LEU A 169 14.92 -10.25 -14.86
C LEU A 169 16.30 -9.78 -15.34
N PRO A 170 16.42 -8.52 -15.81
CA PRO A 170 17.69 -7.97 -16.30
C PRO A 170 18.81 -8.17 -15.27
N PRO A 171 20.08 -8.36 -15.68
CA PRO A 171 21.19 -8.56 -14.74
C PRO A 171 21.35 -7.43 -13.71
N SER A 172 20.94 -6.21 -14.06
CA SER A 172 20.90 -5.05 -13.15
C SER A 172 19.87 -5.20 -12.02
N ALA A 173 18.94 -6.14 -12.14
CA ALA A 173 17.93 -6.50 -11.15
C ALA A 173 18.32 -7.72 -10.31
N ALA A 174 19.59 -8.15 -10.33
CA ALA A 174 20.06 -9.24 -9.48
C ALA A 174 20.02 -8.83 -8.00
N GLY A 175 19.36 -9.63 -7.16
CA GLY A 175 19.34 -9.47 -5.71
C GLY A 175 17.95 -9.57 -5.09
N SER A 176 17.82 -9.08 -3.86
CA SER A 176 16.54 -9.00 -3.16
C SER A 176 15.61 -7.99 -3.84
N LEU A 177 14.35 -8.37 -3.99
CA LEU A 177 13.29 -7.50 -4.51
C LEU A 177 12.51 -6.88 -3.34
N SER A 178 12.07 -5.64 -3.50
CA SER A 178 11.10 -5.01 -2.61
C SER A 178 10.00 -4.32 -3.40
N LEU A 179 8.75 -4.46 -2.95
CA LEU A 179 7.61 -3.74 -3.50
C LEU A 179 7.63 -2.31 -2.99
N ASN A 180 7.60 -1.34 -3.89
CA ASN A 180 7.50 0.08 -3.55
C ASN A 180 6.11 0.65 -3.83
N ASN A 181 5.48 0.21 -4.93
CA ASN A 181 4.13 0.66 -5.29
C ASN A 181 3.36 -0.43 -6.03
N LEU A 182 2.06 -0.47 -5.84
CA LEU A 182 1.11 -1.29 -6.57
C LEU A 182 -0.13 -0.44 -6.88
N GLU A 183 -0.44 -0.26 -8.15
CA GLU A 183 -1.55 0.58 -8.60
C GLU A 183 -2.19 0.05 -9.87
N SER A 184 -3.37 0.56 -10.24
CA SER A 184 -4.02 0.20 -11.50
C SER A 184 -3.43 0.95 -12.69
N ALA A 185 -3.40 0.31 -13.85
CA ALA A 185 -3.08 0.92 -15.14
C ALA A 185 -4.28 1.67 -15.77
N ALA A 186 -5.45 1.65 -15.14
CA ALA A 186 -6.70 2.14 -15.75
C ALA A 186 -6.82 3.68 -15.82
N CYS A 187 -6.04 4.43 -15.04
CA CYS A 187 -6.15 5.88 -14.98
C CYS A 187 -5.60 6.55 -16.24
N SER A 188 -6.39 7.44 -16.83
CA SER A 188 -6.01 8.27 -17.97
C SER A 188 -6.59 9.68 -17.77
N PRO A 189 -5.77 10.71 -17.47
CA PRO A 189 -4.30 10.67 -17.34
C PRO A 189 -3.84 9.87 -16.11
N ALA A 190 -2.56 9.49 -16.10
CA ALA A 190 -1.93 8.86 -14.94
C ALA A 190 -1.96 9.80 -13.73
N CYS A 191 -2.04 9.24 -12.53
CA CYS A 191 -1.97 10.02 -11.30
C CYS A 191 -0.58 10.65 -11.15
N ALA A 192 -0.53 11.89 -10.69
CA ALA A 192 0.71 12.54 -10.28
C ALA A 192 1.30 11.85 -9.04
N GLY A 193 2.54 12.19 -8.69
CA GLY A 193 3.29 11.54 -7.60
C GLY A 193 2.66 11.60 -6.22
N GLY A 194 1.59 12.39 -6.05
CA GLY A 194 0.79 12.47 -4.82
C GLY A 194 -0.42 11.55 -4.78
N GLY A 195 -0.58 10.58 -5.69
CA GLY A 195 -1.74 9.69 -5.70
C GLY A 195 -1.44 8.29 -6.23
N ILE A 196 -2.42 7.40 -6.08
CA ILE A 196 -2.41 6.06 -6.68
C ILE A 196 -3.64 5.87 -7.56
N CYS A 197 -3.49 5.13 -8.64
CA CYS A 197 -4.63 4.74 -9.44
C CYS A 197 -5.38 3.56 -8.81
N THR A 198 -6.67 3.76 -8.49
CA THR A 198 -7.53 2.71 -7.95
C THR A 198 -8.04 1.78 -9.06
N ALA A 199 -8.56 0.60 -8.69
CA ALA A 199 -9.17 -0.33 -9.65
C ALA A 199 -10.35 0.27 -10.45
N SER A 200 -10.94 1.36 -9.95
CA SER A 200 -12.02 2.09 -10.63
C SER A 200 -11.55 3.02 -11.75
N GLY A 201 -10.22 3.15 -11.95
CA GLY A 201 -9.65 4.11 -12.90
C GLY A 201 -9.69 5.56 -12.41
N THR A 202 -9.84 5.77 -11.10
CA THR A 202 -9.81 7.10 -10.47
C THR A 202 -8.59 7.24 -9.58
N CYS A 203 -7.99 8.43 -9.57
CA CYS A 203 -6.85 8.75 -8.71
C CYS A 203 -7.32 9.00 -7.28
N LYS A 204 -6.71 8.28 -6.33
CA LYS A 204 -6.84 8.59 -4.91
C LYS A 204 -5.63 9.39 -4.46
N CYS A 205 -5.85 10.61 -4.01
CA CYS A 205 -4.79 11.50 -3.56
C CYS A 205 -4.35 11.21 -2.12
N ALA A 206 -3.06 11.37 -1.88
CA ALA A 206 -2.43 11.34 -0.58
C ALA A 206 -2.83 12.60 0.20
N PRO A 207 -2.69 12.60 1.54
CA PRO A 207 -2.94 13.79 2.34
C PRO A 207 -2.14 14.99 1.81
N GLY A 208 -2.81 16.14 1.69
CA GLY A 208 -2.21 17.38 1.16
C GLY A 208 -2.36 17.57 -0.35
N PHE A 209 -2.68 16.52 -1.12
CA PHE A 209 -2.87 16.59 -2.56
C PHE A 209 -4.36 16.68 -2.95
N THR A 210 -4.62 17.31 -4.10
CA THR A 210 -5.96 17.46 -4.68
C THR A 210 -5.88 17.57 -6.21
N GLY A 211 -7.04 17.65 -6.87
CA GLY A 211 -7.16 17.61 -8.32
C GLY A 211 -7.58 16.23 -8.81
N SER A 212 -7.97 16.15 -10.09
CA SER A 212 -8.48 14.91 -10.69
C SER A 212 -7.40 13.83 -10.84
N SER A 213 -6.14 14.25 -10.93
CA SER A 213 -4.95 13.41 -11.02
C SER A 213 -3.97 13.65 -9.86
N CYS A 214 -4.41 14.31 -8.77
CA CYS A 214 -3.56 14.66 -7.63
C CYS A 214 -2.40 15.60 -7.97
N GLU A 215 -2.61 16.46 -8.96
CA GLU A 215 -1.62 17.39 -9.54
C GLU A 215 -1.51 18.72 -8.79
N GLN A 216 -2.38 18.97 -7.81
CA GLN A 216 -2.44 20.21 -7.04
C GLN A 216 -2.23 19.93 -5.55
N CYS A 217 -1.82 20.95 -4.81
CA CYS A 217 -1.87 20.92 -3.35
C CYS A 217 -3.21 21.47 -2.85
N LEU A 218 -3.69 20.93 -1.74
CA LEU A 218 -4.75 21.56 -0.95
C LEU A 218 -4.27 22.92 -0.44
N SER A 219 -5.22 23.81 -0.17
CA SER A 219 -4.92 25.11 0.47
C SER A 219 -4.18 24.91 1.79
N GLY A 220 -3.14 25.72 2.02
CA GLY A 220 -2.24 25.59 3.16
C GLY A 220 -1.15 24.52 3.00
N PHE A 221 -0.95 23.98 1.79
CA PHE A 221 0.13 23.04 1.46
C PHE A 221 0.97 23.53 0.28
N PHE A 222 2.26 23.19 0.26
CA PHE A 222 3.21 23.70 -0.73
C PHE A 222 4.27 22.67 -1.17
N GLY A 223 4.89 22.96 -2.32
CA GLY A 223 6.00 22.20 -2.87
C GLY A 223 5.59 20.86 -3.53
N PRO A 224 6.56 20.12 -4.09
CA PRO A 224 6.28 18.92 -4.89
C PRO A 224 5.70 17.75 -4.09
N ASN A 225 5.84 17.79 -2.76
CA ASN A 225 5.29 16.80 -1.84
C ASN A 225 4.06 17.30 -1.09
N CYS A 226 3.52 18.47 -1.45
CA CYS A 226 2.43 19.17 -0.76
C CYS A 226 2.57 19.08 0.77
N GLN A 227 3.63 19.70 1.29
CA GLN A 227 3.90 19.79 2.72
C GLN A 227 3.07 20.91 3.34
N ALA A 228 2.63 20.74 4.59
CA ALA A 228 1.83 21.77 5.26
C ALA A 228 2.66 23.05 5.47
N CYS A 229 2.03 24.20 5.27
CA CYS A 229 2.64 25.49 5.54
C CYS A 229 2.97 25.69 7.03
N PRO A 230 3.94 26.58 7.35
CA PRO A 230 4.30 26.88 8.73
C PRO A 230 3.08 27.33 9.55
N SER A 231 2.94 26.81 10.77
CA SER A 231 1.78 27.08 11.64
C SER A 231 1.72 28.51 12.18
N ASP A 232 2.85 29.22 12.19
CA ASP A 232 2.99 30.63 12.57
C ASP A 232 2.73 31.59 11.39
N CYS A 233 2.13 31.10 10.32
CA CYS A 233 1.87 31.83 9.11
C CYS A 233 0.37 31.81 8.75
N GLU A 234 -0.22 32.98 8.56
CA GLU A 234 -1.61 33.13 8.14
C GLU A 234 -1.75 32.80 6.64
N SER A 235 -0.76 33.19 5.83
CA SER A 235 -0.70 32.88 4.41
C SER A 235 0.74 32.67 3.97
N CYS A 236 0.98 31.54 3.31
CA CYS A 236 2.26 31.11 2.76
C CYS A 236 2.20 31.08 1.23
N ASP A 237 3.37 31.00 0.61
CA ASP A 237 3.53 30.67 -0.81
C ASP A 237 3.18 29.20 -1.06
N GLU A 238 1.89 28.94 -1.27
CA GLU A 238 1.27 27.62 -1.41
C GLU A 238 1.26 27.07 -2.85
N GLY A 239 0.85 25.80 -3.00
CA GLY A 239 0.75 25.11 -4.29
C GLY A 239 1.96 24.25 -4.66
N ILE A 240 1.86 23.48 -5.75
CA ILE A 240 2.86 22.47 -6.14
C ILE A 240 4.25 23.07 -6.44
N SER A 241 4.28 24.32 -6.89
CA SER A 241 5.50 25.11 -7.15
C SER A 241 5.81 26.11 -6.03
N GLY A 242 4.97 26.15 -4.98
CA GLY A 242 5.13 27.07 -3.87
C GLY A 242 6.37 26.75 -3.04
N THR A 243 7.02 27.79 -2.52
CA THR A 243 8.23 27.66 -1.70
C THR A 243 7.93 27.43 -0.22
N GLY A 244 6.68 27.63 0.21
CA GLY A 244 6.29 27.61 1.62
C GLY A 244 6.76 28.81 2.41
N ARG A 245 7.35 29.82 1.74
CA ARG A 245 7.74 31.08 2.37
C ARG A 245 6.51 31.75 2.96
N CYS A 246 6.60 32.19 4.21
CA CYS A 246 5.53 32.93 4.84
C CYS A 246 5.36 34.30 4.17
N LEU A 247 4.16 34.57 3.66
CA LEU A 247 3.77 35.85 3.07
C LEU A 247 3.14 36.77 4.12
N LYS A 248 2.43 36.19 5.09
CA LYS A 248 1.81 36.91 6.21
C LYS A 248 1.96 36.13 7.51
N GLN A 249 2.76 36.65 8.44
CA GLN A 249 2.99 36.02 9.74
C GLN A 249 1.78 36.17 10.65
N THR A 250 1.44 35.10 11.35
CA THR A 250 0.52 35.15 12.48
C THR A 250 1.30 35.68 13.67
N ILE A 251 1.15 36.97 13.98
CA ILE A 251 1.77 37.57 15.16
C ILE A 251 0.87 37.28 16.37
N PRO A 252 1.28 36.43 17.33
CA PRO A 252 0.56 36.32 18.59
C PRO A 252 0.60 37.70 19.26
N ASN A 253 -0.57 38.24 19.62
CA ASN A 253 -0.72 39.59 20.21
C ASN A 253 -0.41 40.75 19.24
N ALA A 254 -0.84 40.64 17.98
CA ALA A 254 -0.75 41.75 17.04
C ALA A 254 -1.35 43.05 17.65
N PRO A 255 -0.72 44.24 17.48
CA PRO A 255 -1.24 45.51 17.99
C PRO A 255 -2.64 45.88 17.48
N SER A 256 -3.09 45.28 16.38
CA SER A 256 -4.46 45.43 15.87
C SER A 256 -5.50 44.59 16.62
N THR A 257 -5.10 43.52 17.29
CA THR A 257 -5.97 42.69 18.14
C THR A 257 -6.07 43.21 19.58
N CYS A 258 -5.13 44.07 19.96
CA CYS A 258 -4.93 44.56 21.31
C CYS A 258 -4.82 46.07 21.20
N ASN A 259 -5.91 46.81 21.49
CA ASN A 259 -6.09 48.25 21.25
C ASN A 259 -5.10 49.17 22.04
N CYS A 260 -3.80 48.90 21.99
CA CYS A 260 -2.72 49.65 22.60
C CYS A 260 -2.21 50.70 21.60
N VAL A 261 -2.28 51.99 21.96
CA VAL A 261 -1.80 53.06 21.07
C VAL A 261 -0.29 53.24 21.19
N ASN A 262 0.22 53.43 22.41
CA ASN A 262 1.64 53.66 22.69
C ASN A 262 2.20 52.59 23.65
N GLY A 263 2.08 51.32 23.30
CA GLY A 263 2.53 50.20 24.12
C GLY A 263 2.68 48.89 23.35
N VAL A 264 3.24 47.89 24.02
CA VAL A 264 3.40 46.53 23.48
C VAL A 264 2.33 45.62 24.08
N CYS A 265 1.64 44.83 23.25
CA CYS A 265 0.66 43.87 23.76
C CYS A 265 1.36 42.64 24.35
N GLY A 266 1.06 42.33 25.61
CA GLY A 266 1.54 41.12 26.29
C GLY A 266 0.69 39.88 25.95
N ALA A 267 1.18 38.71 26.36
CA ALA A 267 0.58 37.40 26.06
C ALA A 267 -0.88 37.19 26.54
N ASN A 268 -1.39 38.08 27.40
CA ASN A 268 -2.74 38.00 27.98
C ASN A 268 -3.71 39.06 27.40
N GLY A 269 -3.35 39.74 26.31
CA GLY A 269 -4.13 40.87 25.78
C GLY A 269 -4.04 42.14 26.65
N GLN A 270 -3.14 42.18 27.63
CA GLN A 270 -2.85 43.37 28.43
C GLN A 270 -1.76 44.21 27.76
N CYS A 271 -2.02 45.50 27.59
CA CYS A 271 -1.04 46.45 27.05
C CYS A 271 -0.02 46.83 28.11
N GLN A 272 1.26 46.66 27.80
CA GLN A 272 2.34 47.31 28.54
C GLN A 272 2.65 48.66 27.89
N CYS A 273 2.23 49.73 28.55
CA CYS A 273 2.42 51.09 28.04
C CYS A 273 3.88 51.53 28.12
N THR A 274 4.31 52.30 27.13
CA THR A 274 5.59 52.99 27.15
C THR A 274 5.61 53.97 28.33
N THR A 275 6.77 54.18 28.94
CA THR A 275 6.91 55.05 30.12
C THR A 275 6.27 56.42 29.87
N GLY A 276 5.40 56.83 30.80
CA GLY A 276 4.65 58.09 30.70
C GLY A 276 3.26 57.97 30.06
N PHE A 277 2.85 56.80 29.55
CA PHE A 277 1.51 56.56 29.02
C PHE A 277 0.66 55.67 29.95
N GLU A 278 -0.65 55.94 29.98
CA GLU A 278 -1.68 55.20 30.71
C GLU A 278 -2.97 55.00 29.86
N THR A 279 -3.91 54.21 30.37
CA THR A 279 -5.21 53.97 29.74
C THR A 279 -6.07 55.24 29.75
N ALA A 280 -6.61 55.62 28.59
CA ALA A 280 -7.50 56.76 28.47
C ALA A 280 -8.90 56.45 29.02
N ALA A 281 -9.63 57.50 29.41
CA ALA A 281 -10.98 57.40 29.99
C ALA A 281 -12.02 56.76 29.04
N ASN A 282 -11.75 56.72 27.74
CA ASN A 282 -12.56 56.04 26.72
C ASN A 282 -12.33 54.51 26.67
N GLY A 283 -11.47 53.96 27.53
CA GLY A 283 -11.13 52.54 27.56
C GLY A 283 -10.01 52.13 26.60
N GLN A 284 -9.40 53.07 25.89
CA GLN A 284 -8.28 52.81 24.98
C GLN A 284 -6.95 52.77 25.73
N ALA A 285 -6.20 51.68 25.57
CA ALA A 285 -4.98 51.45 26.34
C ALA A 285 -3.80 52.28 25.81
N CYS A 286 -3.00 52.84 26.73
CA CYS A 286 -1.79 53.62 26.42
C CYS A 286 -2.04 54.84 25.52
N ALA A 287 -3.19 55.51 25.69
CA ALA A 287 -3.64 56.62 24.85
C ALA A 287 -3.62 57.98 25.57
N LYS A 288 -3.31 58.02 26.88
CA LYS A 288 -3.22 59.24 27.68
C LYS A 288 -1.85 59.33 28.37
N CYS A 289 -1.30 60.52 28.61
CA CYS A 289 -0.13 60.66 29.48
C CYS A 289 -0.50 60.46 30.95
N ALA A 290 0.33 59.71 31.67
CA ALA A 290 0.24 59.52 33.11
C ALA A 290 0.55 60.83 33.87
N ASP A 291 0.09 60.92 35.11
CA ASP A 291 0.32 62.08 35.95
C ASP A 291 1.83 62.39 36.10
N GLY A 292 2.20 63.66 35.90
CA GLY A 292 3.61 64.11 35.88
C GLY A 292 4.27 64.09 34.49
N PHE A 293 3.56 63.64 33.46
CA PHE A 293 4.01 63.67 32.06
C PHE A 293 3.10 64.57 31.21
N PHE A 294 3.68 65.27 30.24
CA PHE A 294 2.93 66.06 29.26
C PHE A 294 3.21 65.56 27.84
N LEU A 295 2.21 65.70 26.96
CA LEU A 295 2.31 65.32 25.56
C LEU A 295 3.16 66.35 24.80
N THR A 296 4.23 65.90 24.16
CA THR A 296 5.07 66.74 23.30
C THR A 296 4.43 66.90 21.92
N SER A 297 4.94 67.84 21.12
CA SER A 297 4.55 68.00 19.71
C SER A 297 4.94 66.81 18.82
N THR A 298 5.82 65.93 19.30
CA THR A 298 6.18 64.66 18.63
C THR A 298 5.24 63.51 18.98
N GLY A 299 4.30 63.72 19.90
CA GLY A 299 3.34 62.70 20.35
C GLY A 299 3.83 61.82 21.50
N ASP A 300 4.96 62.18 22.14
CA ASP A 300 5.53 61.43 23.26
C ASP A 300 5.11 62.03 24.62
N CYS A 301 4.96 61.20 25.65
CA CYS A 301 4.76 61.68 27.02
C CYS A 301 6.10 61.90 27.71
N LYS A 302 6.46 63.15 28.00
CA LYS A 302 7.72 63.52 28.66
C LYS A 302 7.47 64.01 30.08
N GLY A 303 8.25 63.49 31.03
CA GLY A 303 8.20 63.92 32.42
C GLY A 303 8.72 65.35 32.57
N THR A 304 8.12 66.12 33.49
CA THR A 304 8.66 67.43 33.85
C THR A 304 10.01 67.25 34.55
N PRO A 305 11.09 67.90 34.09
CA PRO A 305 12.36 67.90 34.82
C PRO A 305 12.14 68.50 36.21
N HIS A 306 12.64 67.82 37.25
CA HIS A 306 12.73 68.37 38.60
C HIS A 306 13.84 69.42 38.70
#